data_AF-A0A359LTQ4-F1
#
_entry.id   AF-A0A359LTQ4-F1
#
_cell.length_a   1.000
_cell.length_b   1.000
_cell.length_c   1.000
_cell.angle_alpha   90.00
_cell.angle_beta   90.00
_cell.angle_gamma   90.00
#
_symmetry.space_group_name_H-M   'P 1'
#
loop_
_entity.id
_entity.type
_entity.pdbx_description
1 polymer ?
#
loop_
_entity_poly.entity_id
_entity_poly.type
_entity_poly.pdbx_seq_one_letter_code
_entity_poly.pdbx_strand_id
1 'polypeptide(L)'
;MIVLGSTMAMAESWSGHVIDVMCKGKDATTHTKGCAIGCAKGGYGLLTADGKFVKFDEAGNAKALAALKATSREKDLRAKVTGKLANEVIAVDTIEIEK
;
A
#
# COMPACT_ATOMS: atom_id res chain seq x y z
N MET A 1 16.74 36.31 -14.39
CA MET A 1 16.69 34.83 -14.50
C MET A 1 16.01 34.29 -13.26
N ILE A 2 14.69 34.10 -13.30
CA ILE A 2 13.97 33.39 -12.24
C ILE A 2 13.94 31.93 -12.68
N VAL A 3 14.75 31.10 -12.04
CA VAL A 3 14.65 29.65 -12.20
C VAL A 3 13.36 29.23 -11.51
N LEU A 4 12.28 29.08 -12.27
CA LEU A 4 11.08 28.36 -11.86
C LEU A 4 11.51 26.90 -11.67
N GLY A 5 11.98 26.58 -10.46
CA GLY A 5 12.31 25.24 -10.03
C GLY A 5 11.04 24.40 -10.10
N SER A 6 10.91 23.65 -11.20
CA SER A 6 9.89 22.61 -11.31
C SER A 6 10.18 21.60 -10.21
N THR A 7 9.34 21.57 -9.18
CA THR A 7 9.37 20.50 -8.18
C THR A 7 8.97 19.21 -8.87
N MET A 8 9.96 18.47 -9.37
CA MET A 8 9.76 17.07 -9.70
C MET A 8 9.39 16.37 -8.40
N ALA A 9 8.10 16.12 -8.20
CA ALA A 9 7.62 15.21 -7.17
C ALA A 9 8.23 13.83 -7.47
N MET A 10 9.37 13.56 -6.84
CA MET A 10 10.03 12.26 -6.87
C MET A 10 9.04 11.24 -6.31
N ALA A 11 8.85 10.12 -7.01
CA ALA A 11 8.10 9.01 -6.44
C ALA A 11 8.88 8.50 -5.23
N GLU A 12 8.24 8.53 -4.07
CA GLU A 12 8.77 7.99 -2.83
C GLU A 12 8.52 6.47 -2.79
N SER A 13 9.28 5.76 -1.95
CA SER A 13 9.14 4.32 -1.77
C SER A 13 8.94 4.00 -0.30
N TRP A 14 7.97 3.14 -0.01
CA TRP A 14 7.65 2.67 1.33
C TRP A 14 7.61 1.15 1.35
N SER A 15 8.02 0.58 2.48
CA SER A 15 7.90 -0.85 2.75
C SER A 15 7.03 -1.06 3.99
N GLY A 16 6.19 -2.07 3.95
CA GLY A 16 5.26 -2.35 5.04
C GLY A 16 4.32 -3.51 4.73
N HIS A 17 3.35 -3.73 5.59
CA HIS A 17 2.34 -4.78 5.40
C HIS A 17 1.12 -4.20 4.72
N VAL A 18 0.67 -4.85 3.65
CA VAL A 18 -0.59 -4.54 3.00
C VAL A 18 -1.72 -5.08 3.87
N ILE A 19 -2.56 -4.18 4.35
CA ILE A 19 -3.72 -4.52 5.19
C ILE A 19 -4.94 -3.79 4.65
N ASP A 20 -6.10 -4.45 4.70
CA ASP A 20 -7.35 -3.77 4.35
C ASP A 20 -7.71 -2.73 5.43
N VAL A 21 -8.45 -1.70 5.04
CA VAL A 21 -8.82 -0.59 5.93
C VAL A 21 -9.66 -1.06 7.12
N MET A 22 -10.40 -2.17 6.99
CA MET A 22 -11.23 -2.73 8.07
C MET A 22 -10.38 -3.43 9.13
N CYS A 23 -9.18 -3.88 8.76
CA CYS A 23 -8.22 -4.52 9.64
C CYS A 23 -7.12 -3.56 10.16
N LYS A 24 -7.21 -2.26 9.89
CA LYS A 24 -6.25 -1.28 10.43
C LYS A 24 -6.17 -1.40 11.97
N GLY A 25 -4.96 -1.50 12.51
CA GLY A 25 -4.72 -1.68 13.95
C GLY A 25 -4.83 -3.11 14.47
N LYS A 26 -5.13 -4.10 13.60
CA LYS A 26 -4.95 -5.52 13.91
C LYS A 26 -3.51 -5.95 13.60
N ASP A 27 -3.14 -7.13 14.09
CA ASP A 27 -1.85 -7.73 13.78
C ASP A 27 -1.73 -8.10 12.30
N ALA A 28 -0.92 -7.34 11.57
CA ALA A 28 -0.70 -7.53 10.14
C ALA A 28 0.02 -8.84 9.79
N THR A 29 0.72 -9.47 10.74
CA THR A 29 1.44 -10.74 10.50
C THR A 29 0.49 -11.94 10.42
N THR A 30 -0.66 -11.84 11.09
CA THR A 30 -1.74 -12.85 11.05
C THR A 30 -2.76 -12.57 9.94
N HIS A 31 -2.69 -11.39 9.32
CA HIS A 31 -3.62 -10.98 8.28
C HIS A 31 -3.41 -11.80 7.00
N THR A 32 -4.44 -12.58 6.62
CA THR A 32 -4.33 -13.51 5.50
C THR A 32 -4.69 -12.87 4.16
N LYS A 33 -4.15 -13.42 3.08
CA LYS A 33 -4.54 -13.10 1.70
C LYS A 33 -6.04 -13.23 1.49
N GLY A 34 -6.64 -14.29 2.02
CA GLY A 34 -8.09 -14.51 1.94
C GLY A 34 -8.90 -13.37 2.56
N CYS A 35 -8.50 -12.90 3.76
CA CYS A 35 -9.12 -11.75 4.40
C CYS A 35 -8.93 -10.47 3.58
N ALA A 36 -7.70 -10.20 3.14
CA ALA A 36 -7.38 -9.03 2.33
C ALA A 36 -8.21 -8.97 1.04
N ILE A 37 -8.36 -10.10 0.33
CA ILE A 37 -9.16 -10.16 -0.91
C ILE A 37 -10.66 -10.04 -0.61
N GLY A 38 -11.15 -10.69 0.46
CA GLY A 38 -12.56 -10.63 0.85
C GLY A 38 -13.01 -9.22 1.26
N CYS A 39 -12.11 -8.44 1.87
CA CYS A 39 -12.37 -7.08 2.32
C CYS A 39 -12.01 -5.99 1.30
N ALA A 40 -11.74 -6.35 0.03
CA ALA A 40 -11.31 -5.42 -1.02
C ALA A 40 -12.18 -4.16 -1.16
N LYS A 41 -13.49 -4.27 -0.89
CA LYS A 41 -14.44 -3.15 -0.92
C LYS A 41 -14.12 -2.03 0.08
N GLY A 42 -13.46 -2.36 1.20
CA GLY A 42 -13.02 -1.37 2.19
C GLY A 42 -11.78 -0.59 1.77
N GLY A 43 -11.09 -1.03 0.72
CA GLY A 43 -9.79 -0.51 0.32
C GLY A 43 -8.65 -1.06 1.17
N TYR A 44 -7.44 -0.63 0.80
CA TYR A 44 -6.18 -1.09 1.36
C TYR A 44 -5.34 0.09 1.83
N GLY A 45 -4.33 -0.23 2.62
CA GLY A 45 -3.23 0.66 2.92
C GLY A 45 -1.99 -0.10 3.28
N LEU A 46 -0.93 0.66 3.51
CA LEU A 46 0.35 0.16 3.97
C LEU A 46 0.50 0.47 5.46
N LEU A 47 0.69 -0.58 6.25
CA LEU A 47 1.20 -0.47 7.62
C LEU A 47 2.73 -0.46 7.56
N THR A 48 3.32 0.72 7.69
CA THR A 48 4.76 0.94 7.66
C THR A 48 5.43 0.42 8.95
N ALA A 49 6.76 0.25 8.91
CA ALA A 49 7.51 -0.30 10.04
C ALA A 49 7.44 0.54 11.33
N ASP A 50 7.19 1.84 11.21
CA ASP A 50 6.92 2.77 12.33
C ASP A 50 5.50 2.64 12.90
N GLY A 51 4.70 1.69 12.40
CA GLY A 51 3.34 1.43 12.88
C GLY A 51 2.29 2.39 12.31
N LYS A 52 2.65 3.25 11.37
CA LYS A 52 1.71 4.15 10.71
C LYS A 52 0.95 3.41 9.61
N PHE A 53 -0.38 3.57 9.60
CA PHE A 53 -1.22 3.08 8.51
C PHE A 53 -1.51 4.21 7.54
N VAL A 54 -1.13 4.04 6.27
CA VAL A 54 -1.35 5.02 5.20
C VAL A 54 -2.21 4.39 4.12
N LYS A 55 -3.31 5.05 3.74
CA LYS A 55 -4.26 4.49 2.78
C LYS A 55 -3.73 4.59 1.35
N PHE A 56 -4.17 3.69 0.49
CA PHE A 56 -4.00 3.80 -0.95
C PHE A 56 -5.16 4.56 -1.57
N ASP A 57 -4.88 5.23 -2.67
CA ASP A 57 -5.88 5.80 -3.56
C ASP A 57 -6.66 4.70 -4.30
N GLU A 58 -7.68 5.09 -5.06
CA GLU A 58 -8.53 4.14 -5.79
C GLU A 58 -7.71 3.27 -6.76
N ALA A 59 -6.78 3.88 -7.50
CA ALA A 59 -5.89 3.16 -8.41
C ALA A 59 -4.97 2.20 -7.66
N GLY A 60 -4.40 2.63 -6.53
CA GLY A 60 -3.58 1.79 -5.67
C GLY A 60 -4.33 0.63 -5.04
N ASN A 61 -5.60 0.81 -4.69
CA ASN A 61 -6.45 -0.28 -4.21
C ASN A 61 -6.62 -1.38 -5.26
N ALA A 62 -6.83 -1.00 -6.53
CA ALA A 62 -6.93 -1.96 -7.63
C ALA A 62 -5.59 -2.69 -7.85
N LYS A 63 -4.46 -1.97 -7.81
CA LYS A 63 -3.12 -2.57 -7.94
C LYS A 63 -2.80 -3.52 -6.79
N ALA A 64 -3.14 -3.14 -5.56
CA ALA A 64 -2.96 -3.99 -4.39
C ALA A 64 -3.77 -5.28 -4.49
N LEU A 65 -5.05 -5.21 -4.90
CA LEU A 65 -5.86 -6.40 -5.13
C LEU A 65 -5.25 -7.32 -6.20
N ALA A 66 -4.72 -6.76 -7.29
CA ALA A 66 -4.05 -7.53 -8.33
C ALA A 66 -2.79 -8.23 -7.80
N ALA A 67 -1.95 -7.51 -7.06
CA ALA A 67 -0.74 -8.07 -6.43
C ALA A 67 -1.07 -9.15 -5.39
N LEU A 68 -2.11 -8.94 -4.58
CA LEU A 68 -2.62 -9.92 -3.61
C LEU A 68 -3.13 -11.20 -4.29
N LYS A 69 -3.80 -11.08 -5.44
CA LYS A 69 -4.22 -12.26 -6.21
C LYS A 69 -3.03 -13.01 -6.81
N ALA A 70 -2.02 -12.29 -7.28
CA ALA A 70 -0.84 -12.84 -7.94
C ALA A 70 0.21 -13.44 -6.99
N THR A 71 0.26 -12.99 -5.72
CA THR A 71 1.23 -13.53 -4.75
C THR A 71 0.88 -14.95 -4.31
N SER A 72 1.90 -15.76 -4.02
CA SER A 72 1.78 -17.06 -3.35
C SER A 72 1.81 -16.95 -1.81
N ARG A 73 1.97 -15.74 -1.25
CA ARG A 73 1.92 -15.53 0.20
C ARG A 73 0.48 -15.61 0.71
N GLU A 74 0.30 -16.42 1.75
CA GLU A 74 -0.99 -16.59 2.41
C GLU A 74 -1.19 -15.64 3.60
N LYS A 75 -0.11 -15.13 4.20
CA LYS A 75 -0.10 -14.21 5.35
C LYS A 75 1.17 -13.36 5.35
N ASP A 76 1.29 -12.44 6.31
CA ASP A 76 2.45 -11.54 6.43
C ASP A 76 2.72 -10.84 5.09
N LEU A 77 1.68 -10.15 4.60
CA LEU A 77 1.60 -9.60 3.25
C LEU A 77 2.46 -8.34 3.12
N ARG A 78 3.78 -8.49 3.22
CA ARG A 78 4.72 -7.38 3.03
C ARG A 78 4.79 -6.97 1.58
N ALA A 79 4.81 -5.68 1.35
CA ALA A 79 4.96 -5.10 0.04
C ALA A 79 5.89 -3.90 0.06
N LYS A 80 6.53 -3.69 -1.08
CA LYS A 80 7.15 -2.44 -1.44
C LYS A 80 6.19 -1.66 -2.32
N VAL A 81 5.92 -0.42 -1.94
CA VAL A 81 5.01 0.49 -2.63
C VAL A 81 5.81 1.70 -3.07
N THR A 82 5.69 2.10 -4.33
CA THR A 82 6.22 3.38 -4.79
C THR A 82 5.09 4.28 -5.24
N GLY A 83 5.22 5.59 -5.04
CA GLY A 83 4.15 6.51 -5.36
C GLY A 83 4.38 7.92 -4.85
N LYS A 84 3.30 8.69 -4.77
CA LYS A 84 3.30 10.04 -4.20
C LYS A 84 2.39 10.09 -2.98
N LEU A 85 2.89 10.63 -1.87
CA LEU A 85 2.07 10.85 -0.68
C LEU A 85 1.40 12.22 -0.79
N ALA A 86 0.07 12.23 -0.84
CA ALA A 86 -0.75 13.44 -0.86
C ALA A 86 -1.90 13.31 0.13
N ASN A 87 -2.05 14.26 1.05
CA ASN A 87 -3.14 14.27 2.04
C ASN A 87 -3.29 12.93 2.80
N GLU A 88 -2.16 12.35 3.22
CA GLU A 88 -2.12 11.06 3.95
C GLU A 88 -2.66 9.84 3.16
N VAL A 89 -2.73 9.98 1.84
CA VAL A 89 -3.05 8.91 0.89
C VAL A 89 -1.87 8.74 -0.06
N ILE A 90 -1.45 7.50 -0.27
CA ILE A 90 -0.43 7.18 -1.27
C ILE A 90 -1.15 6.98 -2.60
N ALA A 91 -0.86 7.85 -3.56
CA ALA A 91 -1.12 7.59 -4.96
C ALA A 91 -0.12 6.53 -5.44
N VAL A 92 -0.55 5.27 -5.50
CA VAL A 92 0.35 4.13 -5.74
C VAL A 92 0.69 4.06 -7.21
N ASP A 93 1.97 4.22 -7.54
CA ASP A 93 2.51 3.98 -8.87
C ASP A 93 2.81 2.49 -9.07
N THR A 94 3.51 1.87 -8.13
CA THR A 94 3.83 0.42 -8.15
C THR A 94 3.62 -0.22 -6.79
N ILE A 95 3.24 -1.49 -6.78
CA ILE A 95 3.12 -2.32 -5.58
C ILE A 95 3.61 -3.74 -5.89
N GLU A 96 4.55 -4.20 -5.09
CA GLU A 96 5.16 -5.52 -5.22
C GLU A 96 5.11 -6.22 -3.87
N ILE A 97 4.37 -7.33 -3.80
CA ILE A 97 4.37 -8.17 -2.60
C ILE A 97 5.66 -8.98 -2.58
N GLU A 98 6.40 -8.85 -1.48
CA GLU A 98 7.65 -9.57 -1.27
C GLU A 98 7.37 -11.09 -1.28
N LYS A 99 8.28 -11.89 -1.84
CA LYS A 99 8.11 -13.36 -1.93
C LYS A 99 8.54 -14.07 -0.67
#